data_AF-A0A534S1S6-F1
#
_entry.id   AF-A0A534S1S6-F1
#
_cell.length_a   1.000
_cell.length_b   1.000
_cell.length_c   1.000
_cell.angle_alpha   90.00
_cell.angle_beta   90.00
_cell.angle_gamma   90.00
#
_symmetry.space_group_name_H-M   'P 1'
#
loop_
_entity.id
_entity.type
_entity.pdbx_description
1 polymer ?
#
loop_
_entity_poly.entity_id
_entity_poly.type
_entity_poly.pdbx_seq_one_letter_code
_entity_poly.pdbx_strand_id
1 'polypeptide(L)' 'MANRVKIDCRKYPSDQGCTVAISGALEEVVELGWLHAKMHHAHKGEEEKALKDWIRSNAEAASD' A
#
# COMPACT_ATOMS: atom_id res chain seq x y z
N MET A 1 2.82 -7.50 -21.48
CA MET A 1 1.86 -7.40 -20.37
C MET A 1 2.42 -6.37 -19.42
N ALA A 2 1.68 -5.31 -19.10
CA ALA A 2 2.11 -4.40 -18.04
C ALA A 2 2.11 -5.23 -16.74
N ASN A 3 3.27 -5.39 -16.10
CA ASN A 3 3.37 -6.15 -14.86
C ASN A 3 2.56 -5.42 -13.78
N ARG A 4 1.34 -5.91 -13.51
CA ARG A 4 0.49 -5.40 -12.43
C ARG A 4 0.98 -5.97 -11.10
N VAL A 5 0.88 -5.16 -10.06
CA VAL A 5 1.20 -5.56 -8.69
C VAL A 5 0.01 -5.33 -7.79
N LYS A 6 0.02 -5.97 -6.62
CA LYS A 6 -0.95 -5.84 -5.57
C LYS A 6 -0.24 -5.60 -4.25
N ILE A 7 -0.77 -4.69 -3.44
CA ILE A 7 -0.44 -4.58 -2.01
C ILE A 7 -1.62 -5.07 -1.18
N ASP A 8 -1.31 -5.89 -0.18
CA ASP A 8 -2.28 -6.35 0.79
C ASP A 8 -2.10 -5.59 2.11
N CYS A 9 -2.93 -4.57 2.35
CA CYS A 9 -2.79 -3.70 3.52
C CYS A 9 -3.03 -4.44 4.84
N ARG A 10 -3.69 -5.62 4.80
CA ARG A 10 -3.81 -6.52 5.97
C ARG A 10 -2.47 -7.01 6.50
N LYS A 11 -1.43 -7.01 5.67
CA LYS A 11 -0.07 -7.43 6.05
C LYS A 11 0.71 -6.32 6.77
N TYR A 12 0.21 -5.08 6.74
CA TYR A 12 0.84 -3.98 7.45
C TYR A 12 0.51 -4.09 8.96
N PRO A 13 1.51 -4.03 9.85
CA PRO A 13 1.26 -4.08 11.29
C PRO A 13 0.54 -2.80 11.73
N SER A 14 -0.77 -2.89 12.00
CA SER A 14 -1.61 -1.77 12.43
C SER A 14 -2.79 -2.23 13.27
N ASP A 15 -3.15 -1.45 14.29
CA ASP A 15 -4.32 -1.65 15.13
C ASP A 15 -5.65 -1.26 14.44
N GLN A 16 -5.61 -0.70 13.23
CA GLN A 16 -6.80 -0.21 12.51
C GLN A 16 -7.64 -1.32 11.86
N GLY A 17 -7.16 -2.57 11.84
CA GLY A 17 -7.92 -3.70 11.30
C GLY A 17 -8.23 -3.58 9.80
N CYS A 18 -7.34 -2.96 9.02
CA CYS A 18 -7.56 -2.72 7.59
C CYS A 18 -7.77 -4.02 6.80
N THR A 19 -8.79 -4.05 5.94
CA THR A 19 -9.12 -5.20 5.08
C THR A 19 -8.88 -4.95 3.60
N VAL A 20 -8.27 -3.80 3.25
CA VAL A 20 -8.10 -3.35 1.87
C VAL A 20 -6.94 -4.08 1.20
N ALA A 21 -7.12 -4.40 -0.09
CA ALA A 21 -6.03 -4.72 -0.99
C ALA A 21 -6.17 -3.87 -2.26
N ILE A 22 -5.04 -3.39 -2.79
CA ILE A 22 -5.00 -2.46 -3.93
C ILE A 22 -4.13 -3.09 -5.01
N SER A 23 -4.64 -3.17 -6.24
CA SER A 23 -3.95 -3.75 -7.40
C SER A 23 -3.91 -2.76 -8.56
N GLY A 24 -2.76 -2.62 -9.23
CA GLY A 24 -2.54 -1.64 -10.30
C GLY A 24 -1.09 -1.64 -10.81
N ALA A 25 -0.67 -0.57 -11.48
CA ALA A 25 0.75 -0.33 -11.70
C ALA A 25 1.45 -0.02 -10.37
N LEU A 26 2.75 -0.31 -10.27
CA LEU A 26 3.49 -0.15 -9.00
C LEU A 26 3.34 1.25 -8.40
N GLU A 27 3.52 2.30 -9.19
CA GLU A 27 3.46 3.66 -8.67
C GLU A 27 2.03 4.07 -8.27
N GLU A 28 1.00 3.59 -8.97
CA GLU A 28 -0.41 3.79 -8.57
C GLU A 28 -0.69 3.11 -7.22
N VAL A 29 -0.21 1.87 -7.05
CA VAL A 29 -0.38 1.09 -5.82
C VAL A 29 0.33 1.76 -4.64
N VAL A 30 1.55 2.29 -4.87
CA VAL A 30 2.30 3.01 -3.84
C VAL A 30 1.60 4.30 -3.44
N GLU A 31 1.13 5.09 -4.41
CA GLU A 31 0.42 6.34 -4.14
C GLU A 31 -0.90 6.09 -3.40
N LEU A 32 -1.72 5.17 -3.90
CA LEU A 32 -3.03 4.85 -3.31
C LEU A 32 -2.88 4.22 -1.92
N GLY A 33 -1.90 3.33 -1.72
CA GLY A 33 -1.63 2.73 -0.41
C GLY A 33 -1.21 3.77 0.63
N TRP A 34 -0.34 4.71 0.25
CA TRP A 34 0.04 5.83 1.12
C TRP A 34 -1.14 6.77 1.40
N LEU A 35 -1.93 7.13 0.38
CA LEU A 35 -3.08 8.01 0.54
C LEU A 35 -4.12 7.38 1.48
N HIS A 36 -4.42 6.09 1.31
CA HIS A 36 -5.32 5.34 2.18
C HIS A 36 -4.86 5.40 3.64
N ALA A 37 -3.59 5.07 3.89
CA ALA A 37 -2.98 5.11 5.21
C ALA A 37 -3.01 6.51 5.86
N LYS A 38 -2.68 7.56 5.09
CA LYS A 38 -2.74 8.96 5.56
C LYS A 38 -4.15 9.39 5.95
N MET A 39 -5.14 9.01 5.15
CA MET A 39 -6.53 9.47 5.32
C MET A 39 -7.29 8.66 6.38
N HIS A 40 -7.00 7.37 6.53
CA HIS A 40 -7.80 6.47 7.38
C HIS A 40 -7.07 5.96 8.62
N HIS A 41 -5.74 5.94 8.65
CA HIS A 41 -4.96 5.36 9.77
C HIS A 41 -4.08 6.38 10.50
N ALA A 42 -4.30 7.68 10.24
CA ALA A 42 -3.58 8.79 10.86
C ALA A 42 -2.04 8.76 10.68
N HIS A 43 -1.53 8.05 9.67
CA HIS A 43 -0.11 8.10 9.34
C HIS A 43 0.27 9.53 8.92
N LYS A 44 1.24 10.09 9.64
CA LYS A 44 1.69 11.48 9.45
C LYS A 44 2.66 11.59 8.27
N GLY A 45 2.86 12.81 7.78
CA GLY A 45 3.78 13.07 6.66
C GLY A 45 5.22 12.62 6.91
N GLU A 46 5.66 12.58 8.17
CA GLU A 46 6.97 12.05 8.57
C GLU A 46 7.14 10.54 8.29
N GLU A 47 6.05 9.79 8.18
CA GLU A 47 6.04 8.35 7.89
C GLU A 47 5.91 8.04 6.38
N GLU A 48 5.70 9.06 5.53
CA GLU A 48 5.39 8.88 4.11
C GLU A 48 6.44 8.03 3.39
N LYS A 49 7.73 8.36 3.56
CA LYS A 49 8.81 7.64 2.89
C LYS A 49 8.86 6.18 3.34
N ALA A 50 8.84 5.94 4.65
CA ALA A 50 8.89 4.60 5.21
C ALA A 50 7.71 3.73 4.73
N LEU A 51 6.51 4.32 4.66
CA LEU A 51 5.33 3.62 4.20
C LEU A 51 5.39 3.31 2.70
N LYS A 52 5.79 4.27 1.87
CA LYS A 52 5.96 4.04 0.42
C LYS A 52 7.02 2.97 0.15
N ASP A 53 8.13 2.97 0.90
CA ASP A 53 9.19 1.97 0.80
C ASP A 53 8.68 0.58 1.25
N TRP A 54 7.87 0.52 2.31
CA TRP A 54 7.23 -0.72 2.74
C TRP A 54 6.27 -1.27 1.67
N ILE A 55 5.44 -0.42 1.05
CA ILE A 55 4.53 -0.83 -0.02
C ILE A 55 5.32 -1.39 -1.21
N ARG A 56 6.39 -0.73 -1.65
CA ARG A 56 7.23 -1.23 -2.75
C ARG A 56 7.87 -2.58 -2.43
N SER A 57 8.31 -2.78 -1.19
CA SER A 57 8.98 -4.00 -0.76
C SER A 57 8.02 -5.19 -0.56
N ASN A 58 6.73 -4.91 -0.35
CA ASN A 58 5.70 -5.92 -0.08
C ASN A 58 4.67 -6.06 -1.21
N ALA A 59 4.81 -5.29 -2.30
CA ALA A 59 3.99 -5.45 -3.48
C ALA A 59 4.31 -6.77 -4.18
N GLU A 60 3.29 -7.58 -4.43
CA GLU A 60 3.40 -8.89 -5.07
C GLU A 60 2.73 -8.86 -6.46
N ALA A 61 3.03 -9.85 -7.30
CA ALA A 61 2.40 -9.94 -8.63
C ALA A 61 0.88 -10.08 -8.48
N ALA A 62 0.13 -9.21 -9.16
CA ALA A 62 -1.32 -9.32 -9.20
C ALA A 62 -1.73 -10.49 -10.12
N SER A 63 -2.71 -11.28 -9.68
CA SER A 63 -3.24 -12.45 -10.41
C SER A 63 -4.73 -12.35 -10.70
N ASP A 64 -5.33 -11.19 -10.40
CA ASP A 64 -6.71 -10.83 -10.74
C ASP A 64 -6.87 -10.35 -12.19
#